data_AF-A0A180FTY0-F1
#
_entry.id   AF-A0A180FTY0-F1
#
_cell.length_a   1.000
_cell.length_b   1.000
_cell.length_c   1.000
_cell.angle_alpha   90.00
_cell.angle_beta   90.00
_cell.angle_gamma   90.00
#
_symmetry.space_group_name_H-M   'P 1'
#
loop_
_entity.id
_entity.type
_entity.pdbx_description
1 polymer ?
#
loop_
_entity_poly.entity_id
_entity_poly.type
_entity_poly.pdbx_seq_one_letter_code
_entity_poly.pdbx_strand_id
1 'polypeptide(L)' 'MPAKKPKGKQLSEAQKKENKDISGFRITVEHAIGGIKKCRIVKERFRCRKFGFDDLVMLIA' A
#
# COMPACT_ATOMS: atom_id res chain seq x y z
N MET A 1 -10.32 -8.15 0.38
CA MET A 1 -9.55 -8.53 1.60
C MET A 1 -9.06 -9.97 1.41
N PRO A 2 -7.81 -10.30 1.75
CA PRO A 2 -7.28 -11.63 1.47
C PRO A 2 -8.00 -12.71 2.30
N ALA A 3 -8.32 -13.83 1.66
CA ALA A 3 -8.91 -15.01 2.28
C ALA A 3 -7.94 -15.63 3.29
N LYS A 4 -8.40 -15.83 4.52
CA LYS A 4 -7.62 -16.49 5.58
C LYS A 4 -7.62 -18.00 5.39
N LYS A 5 -6.48 -18.63 5.66
CA LYS A 5 -6.37 -20.08 5.65
C LYS A 5 -7.23 -20.69 6.77
N PRO A 6 -8.15 -21.62 6.48
CA PRO A 6 -8.91 -22.33 7.51
C PRO A 6 -8.00 -23.24 8.34
N LYS A 7 -8.30 -23.42 9.64
CA LYS A 7 -7.52 -24.29 10.54
C LYS A 7 -7.51 -25.73 9.99
N GLY A 8 -6.33 -26.32 9.83
CA GLY A 8 -6.14 -27.70 9.37
C GLY A 8 -6.38 -27.95 7.87
N LYS A 9 -6.69 -26.92 7.05
CA LYS A 9 -6.98 -27.08 5.62
C LYS A 9 -6.12 -26.13 4.76
N GLN A 10 -5.92 -26.48 3.49
CA GLN A 10 -5.22 -25.63 2.54
C GLN A 10 -6.16 -24.60 1.89
N LEU A 11 -5.61 -23.48 1.42
CA LEU A 11 -6.33 -22.56 0.55
C LEU A 11 -6.53 -23.22 -0.81
N SER A 12 -7.70 -23.03 -1.42
CA SER A 12 -7.90 -23.45 -2.80
C SER A 12 -7.00 -22.67 -3.75
N GLU A 13 -6.71 -23.23 -4.92
CA GLU A 13 -5.90 -22.54 -5.93
C GLU A 13 -6.53 -21.21 -6.38
N ALA A 14 -7.87 -21.15 -6.45
CA ALA A 14 -8.60 -19.92 -6.73
C ALA A 14 -8.37 -18.86 -5.63
N GLN A 15 -8.45 -19.24 -4.36
CA GLN A 15 -8.20 -18.33 -3.24
C GLN A 15 -6.75 -17.86 -3.18
N LYS A 16 -5.79 -18.73 -3.53
CA LYS A 16 -4.37 -18.34 -3.63
C LYS A 16 -4.16 -17.31 -4.73
N LYS A 17 -4.79 -17.49 -5.89
CA LYS A 17 -4.71 -16.54 -7.02
C LYS A 17 -5.28 -15.19 -6.63
N GLU A 18 -6.49 -15.16 -6.07
CA GLU A 18 -7.13 -13.93 -5.60
C GLU A 18 -6.30 -13.22 -4.52
N ASN A 19 -5.76 -13.97 -3.56
CA ASN A 19 -4.87 -13.40 -2.54
C ASN A 19 -3.58 -12.81 -3.13
N LYS A 20 -3.04 -13.40 -4.21
CA LYS A 20 -1.86 -12.90 -4.92
C LYS A 20 -2.16 -11.59 -5.66
N ASP A 21 -3.32 -11.49 -6.30
CA ASP A 21 -3.73 -10.27 -6.99
C ASP A 21 -3.95 -9.13 -5.98
N ILE A 22 -4.62 -9.41 -4.86
CA ILE A 22 -4.83 -8.46 -3.76
C ILE A 22 -3.49 -8.02 -3.14
N SER A 23 -2.58 -8.96 -2.88
CA SER A 23 -1.29 -8.63 -2.26
C SER A 23 -0.39 -7.83 -3.19
N GLY A 24 -0.42 -8.11 -4.51
CA GLY A 24 0.32 -7.36 -5.51
C GLY A 24 -0.02 -5.87 -5.50
N PHE A 25 -1.31 -5.53 -5.47
CA PHE A 25 -1.74 -4.13 -5.34
C PHE A 25 -1.35 -3.53 -3.98
N ARG A 26 -1.58 -4.27 -2.89
CA ARG A 26 -1.36 -3.78 -1.53
C ARG A 26 0.09 -3.40 -1.25
N ILE A 27 1.06 -4.19 -1.73
CA ILE A 27 2.49 -3.94 -1.52
C ILE A 27 2.90 -2.56 -2.09
N THR A 28 2.42 -2.22 -3.29
CA THR A 28 2.71 -0.93 -3.92
C THR A 28 2.17 0.23 -3.09
N VAL A 29 0.93 0.11 -2.61
CA VAL A 29 0.29 1.12 -1.76
C VAL A 29 1.03 1.26 -0.42
N GLU A 30 1.38 0.15 0.22
CA GLU A 30 2.14 0.15 1.48
C GLU A 30 3.52 0.81 1.32
N HIS A 31 4.23 0.55 0.21
CA HIS A 31 5.50 1.22 -0.10
C HIS A 31 5.33 2.72 -0.30
N ALA A 32 4.29 3.15 -1.02
CA ALA A 32 4.00 4.57 -1.21
C ALA A 32 3.74 5.27 0.13
N ILE A 33 2.85 4.72 0.97
CA ILE A 33 2.56 5.22 2.32
C ILE A 33 3.82 5.24 3.20
N GLY A 34 4.64 4.19 3.11
CA GLY A 34 5.91 4.11 3.81
C GLY A 34 6.88 5.23 3.40
N GLY A 35 6.96 5.54 2.11
CA GLY A 35 7.74 6.66 1.56
C GLY A 35 7.24 8.00 2.09
N ILE A 36 5.93 8.24 2.04
CA ILE A 36 5.28 9.45 2.56
C ILE A 36 5.64 9.69 4.02
N LYS A 37 5.56 8.65 4.86
CA LYS A 37 5.90 8.72 6.28
C LYS A 37 7.39 8.95 6.52
N LYS A 38 8.26 8.23 5.80
CA LYS A 38 9.73 8.37 5.92
C LYS A 38 10.19 9.77 5.56
N CYS A 39 9.66 10.33 4.48
CA CYS A 39 9.97 11.68 4.03
C CYS A 39 9.25 12.77 4.84
N ARG A 40 8.42 12.39 5.82
CA ARG A 40 7.62 13.27 6.69
C ARG A 40 6.80 14.30 5.90
N ILE A 41 6.37 13.94 4.68
CA ILE A 41 5.75 14.86 3.71
C ILE A 41 4.51 15.54 4.30
N VAL A 42 3.69 14.76 5.02
CA VAL A 42 2.42 15.21 5.61
C VAL A 42 2.60 15.90 6.97
N LYS A 43 3.74 15.68 7.65
CA LYS A 43 3.96 16.17 9.03
C LYS A 43 4.82 17.42 9.09
N GLU A 44 5.85 17.50 8.26
CA GLU A 44 6.83 18.58 8.26
C GLU A 44 6.74 19.39 6.98
N ARG A 45 7.34 20.58 6.97
CA ARG A 45 7.44 21.40 5.76
C ARG A 45 8.28 20.65 4.72
N PHE A 46 7.60 20.00 3.78
CA PHE A 46 8.24 19.22 2.73
C PHE A 46 9.03 20.15 1.80
N ARG A 47 10.35 19.97 1.75
CA ARG A 47 11.27 20.90 1.05
C ARG A 47 11.50 20.57 -0.41
N CYS A 48 10.85 19.52 -0.93
CA CYS A 48 10.99 19.15 -2.33
C CYS A 48 10.31 20.23 -3.18
N ARG A 49 11.08 20.92 -4.03
CA ARG A 49 10.62 22.07 -4.83
C ARG A 49 9.72 21.71 -6.01
N LYS A 50 9.28 20.45 -6.12
CA LYS A 50 8.38 20.03 -7.19
C LYS A 50 6.98 20.50 -6.81
N PHE A 51 6.47 21.49 -7.55
CA PHE A 51 5.20 22.16 -7.28
C PHE A 51 4.05 21.14 -7.16
N GLY A 52 3.26 21.24 -6.08
CA GLY A 52 2.06 20.43 -5.84
C GLY A 52 2.33 18.95 -5.51
N PHE A 53 3.56 18.55 -5.23
CA PHE A 53 3.87 17.16 -4.92
C PHE A 53 3.29 16.71 -3.57
N ASP A 54 3.26 17.61 -2.59
CA ASP A 54 2.60 17.43 -1.30
C ASP A 54 1.08 17.22 -1.45
N ASP A 55 0.42 17.98 -2.31
CA ASP A 55 -1.01 17.80 -2.62
C ASP A 55 -1.29 16.46 -3.33
N LEU A 56 -0.45 16.09 -4.30
CA LEU A 56 -0.57 14.79 -5.00
C LEU A 56 -0.43 13.60 -4.04
N VAL A 57 0.44 13.74 -3.04
CA VAL A 57 0.64 12.74 -2.00
C VAL A 57 -0.60 12.59 -1.12
N MET A 58 -1.32 13.68 -0.82
CA MET A 58 -2.57 13.63 -0.06
C MET A 58 -3.70 12.90 -0.80
N LEU A 59 -3.70 12.91 -2.13
CA LEU A 59 -4.72 12.20 -2.94
C LEU A 59 -4.56 10.66 -2.86
N ILE A 60 -3.36 10.20 -2.51
CA ILE A 60 -3.01 8.77 -2.37
C ILE A 60 -3.17 8.29 -0.92
N ALA A 61 -3.24 9.21 0.05
CA ALA A 61 -3.22 8.94 1.49
C ALA A 61 -4.60 8.66 2.08
#